data_AF-A0A3D5Y5E1-F1
#
_entry.id   AF-A0A3D5Y5E1-F1
#
_cell.length_a   1.000
_cell.length_b   1.000
_cell.length_c   1.000
_cell.angle_alpha   90.00
_cell.angle_beta   90.00
_cell.angle_gamma   90.00
#
_symmetry.space_group_name_H-M   'P 1'
#
loop_
_entity.id
_entity.type
_entity.pdbx_description
1 polymer ?
#
loop_
_entity_poly.entity_id
_entity_poly.type
_entity_poly.pdbx_seq_one_letter_code
_entity_poly.pdbx_strand_id
1 'polypeptide(L)' 'GVSLEKLINEQGVQLRAFNDDVYDSFGEAAAEVFEEARAHSDLTNRIHESFEATRTAVGGWAKISDVAYLAQRNRVLGL' A
#
# COMPACT_ATOMS: atom_id res chain seq x y z
N GLY A 1 0.04 -12.41 -13.05
CA GLY A 1 0.71 -11.86 -14.24
C GLY A 1 1.58 -12.94 -14.85
N VAL A 2 1.75 -12.96 -16.17
CA VAL A 2 2.38 -14.08 -16.90
C VAL A 2 3.77 -14.45 -16.35
N SER A 3 4.58 -13.46 -15.94
CA SER A 3 5.90 -13.73 -15.35
C SER A 3 5.83 -14.27 -13.91
N LEU A 4 4.84 -13.85 -13.12
CA LEU A 4 4.67 -14.31 -11.73
C LEU A 4 4.32 -15.80 -11.68
N GLU A 5 3.52 -16.28 -12.63
CA GLU A 5 3.15 -17.70 -12.73
C GLU A 5 4.39 -18.58 -12.96
N LYS A 6 5.28 -18.18 -13.87
CA LYS A 6 6.55 -18.87 -14.10
C LYS A 6 7.45 -18.88 -12.87
N LEU A 7 7.53 -17.75 -12.16
CA LEU A 7 8.32 -17.65 -10.94
C LEU A 7 7.87 -18.68 -9.89
N ILE A 8 6.56 -18.79 -9.66
CA ILE A 8 5.98 -19.71 -8.66
C ILE A 8 6.09 -21.17 -9.12
N ASN A 9 5.67 -21.46 -10.36
CA ASN A 9 5.49 -22.84 -10.83
C ASN A 9 6.77 -23.49 -11.36
N GLU A 10 7.69 -22.71 -11.93
CA GLU A 10 8.89 -23.24 -12.62
C GLU A 10 10.19 -22.92 -11.88
N GLN A 11 10.25 -21.81 -11.15
CA GLN A 11 11.49 -21.29 -10.55
C GLN A 11 11.55 -21.46 -9.04
N GLY A 12 10.55 -22.13 -8.45
CA GLY A 12 10.52 -22.47 -7.02
C GLY A 12 10.28 -21.28 -6.09
N VAL A 13 9.80 -20.15 -6.59
CA VAL A 13 9.48 -18.99 -5.74
C VAL A 13 8.33 -19.33 -4.81
N GLN A 14 8.55 -19.11 -3.51
CA GLN A 14 7.54 -19.29 -2.48
C GLN A 14 6.87 -17.95 -2.18
N LEU A 15 5.64 -17.78 -2.66
CA LEU A 15 4.86 -16.58 -2.33
C LEU A 15 4.50 -16.60 -0.83
N ARG A 16 4.73 -15.48 -0.16
CA ARG A 16 4.43 -15.27 1.25
C ARG A 16 3.83 -13.87 1.42
N ALA A 17 3.04 -13.72 2.48
CA ALA A 17 2.54 -12.43 2.94
C ALA A 17 3.01 -12.21 4.36
N PHE A 18 3.32 -10.96 4.70
CA PHE A 18 3.45 -10.55 6.09
C PHE A 18 2.08 -10.63 6.77
N ASN A 19 2.08 -10.90 8.08
CA ASN A 19 0.87 -10.86 8.88
C ASN A 19 0.51 -9.41 9.23
N ASP A 20 -0.68 -9.24 9.82
CA ASP A 20 -1.20 -7.92 10.19
C ASP A 20 -0.26 -7.21 11.17
N ASP A 21 0.26 -7.89 12.20
CA ASP A 21 1.18 -7.30 13.17
C ASP A 21 2.43 -6.65 12.52
N VAL A 22 2.99 -7.29 11.49
CA VAL A 22 4.16 -6.75 10.76
C VAL A 22 3.75 -5.57 9.89
N TYR A 23 2.58 -5.60 9.26
CA TYR A 23 2.04 -4.45 8.54
C TYR A 23 1.75 -3.26 9.45
N ASP A 24 1.21 -3.51 10.64
CA ASP A 24 0.98 -2.48 11.66
C ASP A 24 2.31 -1.86 12.10
N SER A 25 3.32 -2.69 12.37
CA SER A 25 4.67 -2.24 12.69
C SER A 25 5.30 -1.38 11.57
N PHE A 26 5.07 -1.72 10.29
CA PHE A 26 5.50 -0.87 9.17
C PHE A 26 4.80 0.49 9.19
N GLY A 27 3.51 0.52 9.51
CA GLY A 27 2.73 1.75 9.63
C GLY A 27 3.25 2.67 10.72
N GLU A 28 3.50 2.13 11.91
CA GLU A 28 4.07 2.86 13.06
C GLU A 28 5.46 3.43 12.71
N ALA A 29 6.37 2.59 12.23
CA ALA A 29 7.73 3.03 11.87
C ALA A 29 7.73 4.08 10.75
N ALA A 30 6.85 3.95 9.75
CA ALA A 30 6.74 4.93 8.68
C ALA A 30 6.21 6.28 9.21
N ALA A 31 5.28 6.28 10.16
CA ALA A 31 4.78 7.50 10.79
C ALA A 31 5.90 8.24 11.55
N GLU A 32 6.75 7.52 12.30
CA GLU A 32 7.92 8.10 12.98
C GLU A 32 8.88 8.78 12.00
N VAL A 33 9.21 8.11 10.89
CA VAL A 33 10.09 8.68 9.85
C VAL A 33 9.49 9.93 9.22
N PHE A 34 8.17 9.95 8.99
CA PHE A 34 7.50 11.14 8.46
C PHE A 34 7.55 12.31 9.45
N GLU A 35 7.30 12.08 10.74
CA GLU A 35 7.38 13.13 11.75
C GLU A 35 8.79 13.71 11.88
N GLU A 36 9.83 12.86 11.85
CA GLU A 36 11.22 13.33 11.81
C GLU A 36 11.51 14.16 10.55
N ALA A 37 11.08 13.67 9.38
CA ALA A 37 11.29 14.38 8.11
C ALA A 37 10.58 15.74 8.08
N ARG A 38 9.35 15.83 8.61
CA ARG A 38 8.59 17.08 8.69
C ARG A 38 9.27 18.09 9.62
N ALA A 39 9.83 17.63 10.73
CA ALA A 39 10.54 18.48 11.68
C ALA A 39 11.85 19.07 11.10
N HIS A 40 12.41 18.46 10.05
CA HIS A 40 13.68 18.90 9.47
C HIS A 40 13.61 20.28 8.79
N SER A 41 12.52 20.62 8.10
CA SER A 41 12.36 21.94 7.46
C SER A 41 10.92 22.29 7.10
N ASP A 42 10.61 23.59 7.00
CA ASP A 42 9.32 24.10 6.50
C ASP A 42 8.95 23.52 5.13
N LEU A 43 9.92 23.46 4.21
CA LEU A 43 9.70 22.92 2.88
C LEU A 43 9.30 21.44 2.93
N THR A 44 9.98 20.64 3.74
CA THR A 44 9.66 19.22 3.91
C THR A 44 8.26 19.06 4.52
N ASN A 45 7.92 19.85 5.53
CA ASN A 45 6.59 19.81 6.13
C ASN A 45 5.48 20.12 5.10
N ARG A 46 5.64 21.17 4.31
CA ARG A 46 4.66 21.56 3.28
C ARG A 46 4.49 20.50 2.18
N ILE A 47 5.59 19.86 1.78
CA ILE A 47 5.55 18.75 0.82
C ILE A 47 4.80 17.56 1.42
N HIS A 48 5.08 17.23 2.68
CA HIS A 48 4.40 16.13 3.37
C HIS A 48 2.89 16.39 3.51
N GLU A 49 2.49 17.60 3.94
CA GLU A 49 1.08 17.98 4.06
C GLU A 49 0.34 17.86 2.71
N SER A 50 0.98 18.33 1.62
CA SER A 50 0.43 18.20 0.27
C SER A 50 0.27 16.73 -0.17
N PHE A 51 1.29 15.91 0.11
CA PHE A 51 1.26 14.47 -0.15
C PHE A 51 0.15 13.78 0.65
N GLU A 52 0.04 14.04 1.95
CA GLU A 52 -0.93 13.39 2.83
C GLU A 52 -2.37 13.75 2.44
N ALA A 53 -2.62 15.02 2.13
CA ALA A 53 -3.93 15.48 1.66
C ALA A 53 -4.34 14.76 0.37
N THR A 54 -3.42 14.65 -0.58
CA THR A 54 -3.66 13.95 -1.86
C THR A 54 -3.85 12.45 -1.64
N ARG A 55 -3.01 11.81 -0.83
CA ARG A 55 -3.11 10.39 -0.47
C ARG A 55 -4.47 10.07 0.14
N THR A 56 -4.95 10.93 1.02
CA THR A 56 -6.25 10.78 1.70
C THR A 56 -7.41 10.90 0.71
N ALA A 57 -7.41 11.94 -0.12
CA ALA A 57 -8.47 12.17 -1.09
C ALA A 57 -8.54 11.05 -2.16
N VAL A 58 -7.40 10.72 -2.77
CA VAL A 58 -7.32 9.68 -3.81
C VAL A 58 -7.56 8.29 -3.23
N GLY A 59 -6.98 7.99 -2.06
CA GLY A 59 -7.18 6.72 -1.37
C GLY A 59 -8.63 6.49 -0.96
N GLY A 60 -9.32 7.53 -0.49
CA GLY A 60 -10.74 7.47 -0.19
C GLY A 60 -11.60 7.10 -1.40
N TRP A 61 -11.32 7.71 -2.56
CA TRP A 61 -11.98 7.34 -3.81
C TRP A 61 -11.62 5.91 -4.24
N ALA A 62 -10.33 5.56 -4.29
CA ALA A 62 -9.86 4.23 -4.72
C ALA A 62 -10.47 3.09 -3.88
N LYS A 63 -10.69 3.33 -2.58
CA LYS A 63 -11.34 2.38 -1.67
C LYS A 63 -12.74 2.00 -2.14
N ILE A 64 -13.53 2.97 -2.62
CA ILE A 64 -14.92 2.74 -3.03
C ILE A 64 -15.07 2.43 -4.53
N SER A 65 -14.06 2.72 -5.34
CA SER A 65 -14.03 2.44 -6.78
C SER A 65 -13.25 1.16 -7.05
N ASP A 66 -11.97 1.27 -7.39
CA ASP A 66 -11.14 0.20 -7.92
C ASP A 66 -11.01 -0.96 -6.92
N VAL A 67 -10.71 -0.68 -5.66
CA VAL A 67 -10.53 -1.72 -4.64
C VAL A 67 -11.83 -2.49 -4.42
N ALA A 68 -12.95 -1.79 -4.26
CA ALA A 68 -14.26 -2.41 -4.06
C ALA A 68 -14.68 -3.25 -5.28
N TYR A 69 -14.52 -2.72 -6.50
CA TYR A 69 -14.85 -3.42 -7.72
C TYR A 69 -13.99 -4.67 -7.90
N LEU A 70 -12.67 -4.56 -7.75
CA LEU A 70 -11.74 -5.68 -7.91
C LEU A 70 -12.04 -6.79 -6.91
N ALA A 71 -12.31 -6.45 -5.65
CA ALA A 71 -12.68 -7.42 -4.62
C ALA A 71 -13.96 -8.18 -4.99
N GLN A 72 -15.02 -7.48 -5.41
CA GLN A 72 -16.28 -8.13 -5.78
C GLN A 72 -16.18 -8.93 -7.07
N ARG A 73 -15.51 -8.40 -8.09
CA ARG A 73 -15.28 -9.07 -9.36
C ARG A 73 -14.50 -10.38 -9.16
N ASN A 74 -13.39 -10.33 -8.42
CA ASN A 74 -12.57 -11.52 -8.18
C ASN A 74 -13.36 -12.58 -7.38
N ARG A 75 -14.14 -12.16 -6.37
CA ARG A 75 -15.04 -13.06 -5.63
C ARG A 75 -16.01 -13.81 -6.54
N VAL A 76 -16.65 -13.11 -7.48
CA VAL A 76 -17.61 -13.72 -8.42
C VAL A 76 -16.91 -14.65 -9.41
N LEU A 77 -15.71 -14.30 -9.85
CA LEU A 77 -14.93 -15.09 -10.82
C LEU A 77 -14.13 -16.23 -10.19
N GLY A 78 -14.07 -16.32 -8.85
CA GLY A 78 -13.25 -17.31 -8.14
C GLY A 78 -11.75 -17.11 -8.35
N LEU A 79 -11.30 -15.85 -8.49
CA LEU A 79 -9.91 -15.46 -8.67
C LEU A 79 -9.22 -15.11 -7.35
#